data_AF-A0A177CDM4-F1
#
_entry.id   AF-A0A177CDM4-F1
#
_cell.length_a   1.000
_cell.length_b   1.000
_cell.length_c   1.000
_cell.angle_alpha   90.00
_cell.angle_beta   90.00
_cell.angle_gamma   90.00
#
_symmetry.space_group_name_H-M   'P 1'
#
loop_
_entity.id
_entity.type
_entity.pdbx_description
1 polymer ?
#
loop_
_entity_poly.entity_id
_entity_poly.type
_entity_poly.pdbx_seq_one_letter_code
_entity_poly.pdbx_strand_id
1 'polypeptide(L)'
;MDRLASRLGLSRSPKSQSFKEWSDSATVDDVHGLLTNLIKSGTDDGQSAAFRPERLEALEGVLEKTLTNATGEVAIEGVQALLIKSHTSLANELEAASPTISLLLHSHACFPFAKEVPLTKDALVRSVGLITKGSDYMFSQEASFSQEPTIRARSKTARMEFVFSALAHPVPCTGVPTKEDVLDVLCRIRYPHPKSFTVQQRRTITELEPLAERLLPPSSALPSRDSLRISISALRPLANICNSMRDDKGVEAEKVLAGKESLDRIEFKEWAKAASLPGVLDRLIGVLSTPS
;
A
#
# COMPACT_ATOMS: atom_id res chain seq x y z
N MET A 1 25.53 -8.72 -44.18
CA MET A 1 26.68 -9.28 -43.44
C MET A 1 26.17 -10.20 -42.30
N ASP A 2 25.01 -10.86 -42.47
CA ASP A 2 24.25 -11.40 -41.34
C ASP A 2 24.26 -12.94 -41.23
N ARG A 3 24.99 -13.63 -42.10
CA ARG A 3 25.04 -15.12 -42.08
C ARG A 3 26.16 -15.69 -41.21
N LEU A 4 27.08 -14.86 -40.72
CA LEU A 4 28.20 -15.27 -39.85
C LEU A 4 27.86 -15.16 -38.36
N ALA A 5 26.98 -14.23 -37.96
CA ALA A 5 26.57 -14.06 -36.57
C ALA A 5 25.70 -15.22 -36.04
N SER A 6 24.90 -15.87 -36.90
CA SER A 6 24.06 -17.02 -36.48
C SER A 6 24.86 -18.32 -36.26
N ARG A 7 26.05 -18.44 -36.85
CA ARG A 7 26.91 -19.63 -36.74
C ARG A 7 27.88 -19.61 -35.55
N LEU A 8 28.09 -18.46 -34.93
CA LEU A 8 29.03 -18.29 -33.81
C LEU A 8 28.38 -18.42 -32.42
N GLY A 9 27.05 -18.61 -32.32
CA GLY A 9 26.37 -18.68 -31.02
C GLY A 9 26.41 -17.38 -30.20
N LEU A 10 26.98 -16.30 -30.77
CA LEU A 10 27.16 -14.99 -30.15
C LEU A 10 25.94 -14.09 -30.38
N SER A 11 24.77 -14.57 -29.97
CA SER A 11 23.63 -13.75 -29.54
C SER A 11 22.49 -14.68 -29.13
N ARG A 12 22.75 -15.55 -28.16
CA ARG A 12 21.64 -15.97 -27.31
C ARG A 12 21.29 -14.76 -26.46
N SER A 13 20.37 -13.93 -26.95
CA SER A 13 19.57 -13.08 -26.06
C SER A 13 19.20 -13.95 -24.86
N PRO A 14 19.45 -13.50 -23.61
CA PRO A 14 19.20 -14.32 -22.45
C PRO A 14 17.79 -14.89 -22.57
N LYS A 15 17.66 -16.22 -22.44
CA LYS A 15 16.35 -16.87 -22.45
C LYS A 15 15.52 -16.16 -21.39
N SER A 16 14.44 -15.57 -21.84
CA SER A 16 13.53 -14.85 -20.99
C SER A 16 12.90 -15.81 -19.97
N GLN A 17 12.98 -15.47 -18.69
CA GLN A 17 12.48 -16.27 -17.58
C GLN A 17 10.99 -16.59 -17.76
N SER A 18 10.61 -17.85 -17.56
CA SER A 18 9.22 -18.29 -17.49
C SER A 18 8.57 -17.83 -16.18
N PHE A 19 7.23 -17.80 -16.13
CA PHE A 19 6.53 -17.48 -14.89
C PHE A 19 6.91 -18.40 -13.74
N LYS A 20 7.04 -19.72 -14.00
CA LYS A 20 7.42 -20.69 -12.97
C LYS A 20 8.82 -20.38 -12.43
N GLU A 21 9.79 -20.16 -13.31
CA GLU A 21 11.15 -19.78 -12.90
C GLU A 21 11.17 -18.47 -12.10
N TRP A 22 10.32 -17.49 -12.44
CA TRP A 22 10.18 -16.25 -11.66
C TRP A 22 9.51 -16.52 -10.31
N SER A 23 8.39 -17.24 -10.29
CA SER A 23 7.62 -17.56 -9.09
C SER A 23 8.46 -18.36 -8.08
N ASP A 24 9.30 -19.28 -8.55
CA ASP A 24 10.17 -20.10 -7.71
C ASP A 24 11.28 -19.25 -7.05
N SER A 25 11.71 -18.15 -7.68
CA SER A 25 12.80 -17.29 -7.18
C SER A 25 12.37 -15.93 -6.64
N ALA A 26 11.10 -15.52 -6.82
CA ALA A 26 10.64 -14.17 -6.52
C ALA A 26 10.82 -13.82 -5.04
N THR A 27 11.30 -12.60 -4.79
CA THR A 27 11.49 -12.05 -3.45
C THR A 27 10.40 -11.04 -3.11
N VAL A 28 10.32 -10.65 -1.83
CA VAL A 28 9.48 -9.52 -1.38
C VAL A 28 9.81 -8.24 -2.16
N ASP A 29 11.10 -7.99 -2.40
CA ASP A 29 11.57 -6.76 -3.04
C ASP A 29 11.16 -6.72 -4.53
N ASP A 30 11.15 -7.88 -5.21
CA ASP A 30 10.63 -8.00 -6.58
C ASP A 30 9.14 -7.63 -6.64
N VAL A 31 8.33 -8.14 -5.71
CA VAL A 31 6.89 -7.85 -5.65
C VAL A 31 6.64 -6.39 -5.29
N HIS A 32 7.41 -5.80 -4.37
CA HIS A 32 7.33 -4.37 -4.08
C HIS A 32 7.67 -3.51 -5.29
N GLY A 33 8.70 -3.88 -6.07
CA GLY A 33 9.04 -3.19 -7.31
C GLY A 33 7.89 -3.23 -8.32
N LEU A 34 7.31 -4.41 -8.56
CA LEU A 34 6.19 -4.59 -9.48
C LEU A 34 4.91 -3.87 -9.00
N LEU A 35 4.61 -3.90 -7.70
CA LEU A 35 3.48 -3.15 -7.11
C LEU A 35 3.70 -1.64 -7.26
N THR A 36 4.92 -1.16 -7.10
CA THR A 36 5.22 0.27 -7.27
C THR A 36 5.00 0.71 -8.72
N ASN A 37 5.43 -0.11 -9.69
CA ASN A 37 5.14 0.14 -11.11
C ASN A 37 3.64 0.18 -11.38
N LEU A 38 2.87 -0.78 -10.85
CA LEU A 38 1.41 -0.78 -10.96
C LEU A 38 0.81 0.52 -10.37
N ILE A 39 1.27 0.95 -9.19
CA ILE A 39 0.79 2.18 -8.53
C ILE A 39 1.07 3.42 -9.38
N LYS A 40 2.25 3.52 -10.00
CA LYS A 40 2.68 4.67 -10.81
C LYS A 40 2.00 4.73 -12.17
N SER A 41 1.96 3.61 -12.90
CA SER A 41 1.63 3.60 -14.33
C SER A 41 0.52 2.63 -14.72
N GLY A 42 -0.01 1.83 -13.80
CA GLY A 42 -0.97 0.78 -14.13
C GLY A 42 -0.31 -0.34 -14.95
N THR A 43 -1.12 -1.05 -15.73
CA THR A 43 -0.64 -2.07 -16.68
C THR A 43 -1.29 -1.89 -18.05
N ASP A 44 -0.56 -2.23 -19.12
CA ASP A 44 -1.04 -2.12 -20.50
C ASP A 44 -2.29 -3.00 -20.80
N ASP A 45 -2.57 -4.00 -19.96
CA ASP A 45 -3.75 -4.87 -20.05
C ASP A 45 -4.95 -4.36 -19.22
N GLY A 46 -4.93 -3.09 -18.81
CA GLY A 46 -6.08 -2.39 -18.26
C GLY A 46 -6.17 -2.32 -16.74
N GLN A 47 -5.12 -2.68 -15.99
CA GLN A 47 -5.09 -2.33 -14.56
C GLN A 47 -4.72 -0.88 -14.39
N SER A 48 -5.47 -0.24 -13.51
CA SER A 48 -5.38 1.19 -13.36
C SER A 48 -4.29 1.57 -12.36
N ALA A 49 -3.56 2.63 -12.67
CA ALA A 49 -2.65 3.26 -11.73
C ALA A 49 -3.41 3.81 -10.53
N ALA A 50 -2.72 3.96 -9.40
CA ALA A 50 -3.26 4.67 -8.24
C ALA A 50 -3.21 6.20 -8.45
N PHE A 51 -2.28 6.67 -9.27
CA PHE A 51 -2.11 8.08 -9.60
C PHE A 51 -2.46 8.35 -11.06
N ARG A 52 -3.06 9.51 -11.31
CA ARG A 52 -3.00 10.12 -12.63
C ARG A 52 -1.60 10.72 -12.83
N PRO A 53 -1.09 10.83 -14.07
CA PRO A 53 0.26 11.34 -14.33
C PRO A 53 0.57 12.66 -13.64
N GLU A 54 -0.36 13.63 -13.69
CA GLU A 54 -0.19 14.95 -13.06
C GLU A 54 -0.08 14.89 -11.53
N ARG A 55 -0.75 13.93 -10.88
CA ARG A 55 -0.67 13.74 -9.43
C ARG A 55 0.62 13.02 -9.02
N LEU A 56 1.08 12.09 -9.86
CA LEU A 56 2.36 11.41 -9.64
C LEU A 56 3.51 12.41 -9.79
N GLU A 57 3.52 13.22 -10.84
CA GLU A 57 4.52 14.25 -11.06
C GLU A 57 4.55 15.27 -9.91
N ALA A 58 3.39 15.72 -9.43
CA ALA A 58 3.30 16.58 -8.25
C ALA A 58 3.92 15.93 -7.00
N LEU A 59 3.62 14.65 -6.75
CA LEU A 59 4.18 13.91 -5.62
C LEU A 59 5.69 13.73 -5.74
N GLU A 60 6.17 13.32 -6.91
CA GLU A 60 7.60 13.15 -7.17
C GLU A 60 8.35 14.48 -7.01
N GLY A 61 7.81 15.59 -7.50
CA GLY A 61 8.38 16.93 -7.32
C GLY A 61 8.39 17.42 -5.86
N VAL A 62 7.44 16.97 -5.02
CA VAL A 62 7.47 17.20 -3.56
C VAL A 62 8.56 16.35 -2.91
N LEU A 63 8.63 15.06 -3.25
CA LEU A 63 9.60 14.12 -2.68
C LEU A 63 11.05 14.44 -3.09
N GLU A 64 11.26 15.06 -4.26
CA GLU A 64 12.57 15.57 -4.68
C GLU A 64 13.13 16.65 -3.77
N LYS A 65 12.26 17.44 -3.13
CA LYS A 65 12.64 18.51 -2.21
C LYS A 65 12.84 18.02 -0.78
N THR A 66 12.50 16.76 -0.50
CA THR A 66 12.61 16.19 0.84
C THR A 66 14.03 15.66 1.06
N LEU A 67 14.58 15.91 2.25
CA LEU A 67 15.94 15.45 2.59
C LEU A 67 16.01 13.92 2.57
N THR A 68 17.12 13.40 2.05
CA THR A 68 17.45 11.98 2.08
C THR A 68 18.80 11.74 2.75
N ASN A 69 18.94 10.62 3.44
CA ASN A 69 20.24 10.20 3.98
C ASN A 69 21.11 9.53 2.89
N ALA A 70 22.31 9.08 3.25
CA ALA A 70 23.25 8.46 2.32
C ALA A 70 22.74 7.15 1.69
N THR A 71 21.74 6.49 2.30
CA THR A 71 21.12 5.26 1.78
C THR A 71 19.87 5.54 0.95
N GLY A 72 19.52 6.81 0.73
CA GLY A 72 18.35 7.22 -0.06
C GLY A 72 17.02 7.15 0.69
N GLU A 73 17.04 6.97 2.01
CA GLU A 73 15.85 7.04 2.85
C GLU A 73 15.43 8.48 3.06
N VAL A 74 14.13 8.73 2.93
CA VAL A 74 13.51 10.03 3.12
C VAL A 74 13.34 10.30 4.61
N ALA A 75 13.75 11.50 5.05
CA ALA A 75 13.48 11.98 6.39
C ALA A 75 11.98 12.22 6.58
N ILE A 76 11.32 11.39 7.39
CA ILE A 76 9.87 11.41 7.57
C ILE A 76 9.38 12.71 8.20
N GLU A 77 10.22 13.36 9.00
CA GLU A 77 9.97 14.66 9.61
C GLU A 77 9.76 15.74 8.55
N GLY A 78 10.46 15.64 7.41
CA GLY A 78 10.26 16.54 6.27
C GLY A 78 8.87 16.39 5.65
N VAL A 79 8.37 15.15 5.54
CA VAL A 79 7.02 14.85 5.06
C VAL A 79 5.97 15.36 6.05
N GLN A 80 6.19 15.16 7.35
CA GLN A 80 5.30 15.68 8.41
C GLN A 80 5.22 17.21 8.40
N ALA A 81 6.37 17.89 8.28
CA ALA A 81 6.41 19.35 8.19
C ALA A 81 5.65 19.88 6.96
N LEU A 82 5.72 19.18 5.83
CA LEU A 82 4.92 19.50 4.63
C LEU A 82 3.42 19.32 4.90
N LEU A 83 3.00 18.23 5.55
CA LEU A 83 1.60 18.02 5.91
C LEU A 83 1.08 19.13 6.83
N ILE A 84 1.84 19.50 7.88
CA ILE A 84 1.50 20.60 8.78
C ILE A 84 1.36 21.92 8.02
N LYS A 85 2.31 22.22 7.12
CA LYS A 85 2.28 23.44 6.31
C LYS A 85 1.09 23.48 5.35
N SER A 86 0.70 22.33 4.79
CA SER A 86 -0.45 22.21 3.90
C SER A 86 -1.80 22.27 4.62
N HIS A 87 -1.83 22.00 5.93
CA HIS A 87 -3.02 21.96 6.78
C HIS A 87 -2.85 22.85 8.01
N THR A 88 -2.52 24.13 7.82
CA THR A 88 -2.18 25.06 8.91
C THR A 88 -3.25 25.17 10.01
N SER A 89 -4.53 25.01 9.65
CA SER A 89 -5.64 25.01 10.63
C SER A 89 -5.67 23.78 11.53
N LEU A 90 -4.91 22.74 11.23
CA LEU A 90 -4.82 21.46 11.96
C LEU A 90 -3.39 21.22 12.50
N ALA A 91 -2.54 22.25 12.56
CA ALA A 91 -1.13 22.08 12.87
C ALA A 91 -0.89 21.35 14.20
N ASN A 92 -1.60 21.75 15.26
CA ASN A 92 -1.46 21.13 16.60
C ASN A 92 -1.91 19.67 16.61
N GLU A 93 -3.02 19.36 15.95
CA GLU A 93 -3.52 17.98 15.83
C GLU A 93 -2.57 17.11 15.01
N LEU A 94 -1.94 17.68 13.97
CA LEU A 94 -0.96 16.98 13.15
C LEU A 94 0.37 16.74 13.86
N GLU A 95 0.84 17.71 14.65
CA GLU A 95 1.98 17.51 15.54
C GLU A 95 1.70 16.37 16.53
N ALA A 96 0.52 16.38 17.17
CA ALA A 96 0.13 15.32 18.09
C ALA A 96 -0.01 13.94 17.41
N ALA A 97 -0.50 13.89 16.17
CA ALA A 97 -0.69 12.64 15.42
C ALA A 97 0.52 12.22 14.59
N SER A 98 1.62 12.98 14.62
CA SER A 98 2.81 12.73 13.81
C SER A 98 3.35 11.29 13.93
N PRO A 99 3.46 10.68 15.14
CA PRO A 99 3.87 9.29 15.27
C PRO A 99 2.93 8.32 14.54
N THR A 100 1.62 8.54 14.63
CA THR A 100 0.60 7.72 13.97
C THR A 100 0.66 7.86 12.46
N ILE A 101 0.87 9.07 11.94
CA ILE A 101 1.02 9.32 10.51
C ILE A 101 2.28 8.62 9.97
N SER A 102 3.41 8.71 10.67
CA SER A 102 4.64 7.98 10.31
C SER A 102 4.43 6.48 10.29
N LEU A 103 3.78 5.93 11.32
CA LEU A 103 3.46 4.50 11.39
C LEU A 103 2.60 4.06 10.19
N LEU A 104 1.59 4.85 9.82
CA LEU A 104 0.77 4.55 8.64
C LEU A 104 1.60 4.62 7.36
N LEU A 105 2.47 5.62 7.22
CA LEU A 105 3.34 5.75 6.05
C LEU A 105 4.31 4.56 5.92
N HIS A 106 4.96 4.16 7.01
CA HIS A 106 5.87 3.00 7.02
C HIS A 106 5.13 1.68 6.77
N SER A 107 4.00 1.44 7.42
CA SER A 107 3.26 0.18 7.25
C SER A 107 2.77 -0.02 5.82
N HIS A 108 2.31 1.06 5.16
CA HIS A 108 1.89 0.98 3.76
C HIS A 108 3.07 0.96 2.79
N ALA A 109 4.24 1.47 3.17
CA ALA A 109 5.47 1.19 2.42
C ALA A 109 5.82 -0.30 2.47
N CYS A 110 5.59 -0.99 3.60
CA CYS A 110 5.89 -2.42 3.75
C CYS A 110 4.81 -3.34 3.14
N PHE A 111 3.58 -2.86 2.99
CA PHE A 111 2.46 -3.62 2.41
C PHE A 111 2.82 -4.25 1.04
N PRO A 112 2.47 -5.53 0.78
CA PRO A 112 1.64 -6.43 1.59
C PRO A 112 2.43 -7.35 2.52
N PHE A 113 3.66 -7.02 2.91
CA PHE A 113 4.54 -7.93 3.66
C PHE A 113 4.90 -7.38 5.05
N ALA A 114 5.28 -8.30 5.95
CA ALA A 114 5.78 -7.97 7.29
C ALA A 114 7.31 -7.85 7.32
N LYS A 115 7.91 -7.45 6.19
CA LYS A 115 9.33 -7.16 6.06
C LYS A 115 9.47 -5.64 6.02
N GLU A 116 10.20 -5.08 6.98
CA GLU A 116 10.50 -3.66 6.97
C GLU A 116 11.30 -3.28 5.72
N VAL A 117 10.94 -2.15 5.13
CA VAL A 117 11.64 -1.58 3.98
C VAL A 117 12.11 -0.17 4.29
N PRO A 118 13.31 0.22 3.81
CA PRO A 118 13.75 1.61 3.83
C PRO A 118 12.69 2.52 3.20
N LEU A 119 12.42 3.66 3.85
CA LEU A 119 11.42 4.62 3.36
C LEU A 119 12.01 5.48 2.23
N THR A 120 12.29 4.87 1.09
CA THR A 120 12.74 5.56 -0.12
C THR A 120 11.60 6.37 -0.76
N LYS A 121 11.93 7.19 -1.78
CA LYS A 121 10.90 7.91 -2.56
C LYS A 121 9.86 6.98 -3.15
N ASP A 122 10.28 5.85 -3.71
CA ASP A 122 9.36 4.84 -4.27
C ASP A 122 8.50 4.16 -3.20
N ALA A 123 9.08 3.89 -2.03
CA ALA A 123 8.34 3.36 -0.89
C ALA A 123 7.27 4.36 -0.39
N LEU A 124 7.58 5.66 -0.40
CA LEU A 124 6.61 6.72 -0.09
C LEU A 124 5.54 6.88 -1.17
N VAL A 125 5.87 6.82 -2.47
CA VAL A 125 4.87 6.82 -3.54
C VAL A 125 3.90 5.66 -3.36
N ARG A 126 4.42 4.45 -3.10
CA ARG A 126 3.59 3.29 -2.78
C ARG A 126 2.71 3.54 -1.56
N SER A 127 3.28 4.05 -0.48
CA SER A 127 2.56 4.35 0.75
C SER A 127 1.40 5.35 0.53
N VAL A 128 1.68 6.50 -0.10
CA VAL A 128 0.68 7.53 -0.43
C VAL A 128 -0.41 6.97 -1.35
N GLY A 129 -0.05 6.17 -2.36
CA GLY A 129 -1.02 5.54 -3.26
C GLY A 129 -1.97 4.59 -2.54
N LEU A 130 -1.46 3.81 -1.58
CA LEU A 130 -2.23 2.84 -0.80
C LEU A 130 -3.06 3.48 0.34
N ILE A 131 -2.60 4.60 0.91
CA ILE A 131 -3.30 5.34 1.98
C ILE A 131 -4.32 6.36 1.44
N THR A 132 -4.24 6.76 0.19
CA THR A 132 -5.23 7.69 -0.40
C THR A 132 -6.30 6.91 -1.16
N LYS A 133 -7.34 7.59 -1.66
CA LYS A 133 -8.34 6.95 -2.54
C LYS A 133 -7.80 6.64 -3.93
N GLY A 134 -6.56 7.01 -4.25
CA GLY A 134 -5.93 6.69 -5.54
C GLY A 134 -5.97 5.20 -5.85
N SER A 135 -5.69 4.36 -4.85
CA SER A 135 -5.74 2.90 -5.00
C SER A 135 -7.14 2.27 -4.98
N ASP A 136 -8.21 3.02 -4.65
CA ASP A 136 -9.58 2.44 -4.56
C ASP A 136 -10.01 1.87 -5.91
N TYR A 137 -9.72 2.55 -7.02
CA TYR A 137 -10.09 2.07 -8.35
C TYR A 137 -9.32 0.81 -8.72
N MET A 138 -7.99 0.80 -8.52
CA MET A 138 -7.11 -0.36 -8.72
C MET A 138 -7.59 -1.59 -7.93
N PHE A 139 -8.03 -1.40 -6.68
CA PHE A 139 -8.51 -2.50 -5.83
C PHE A 139 -9.97 -2.90 -6.08
N SER A 140 -10.77 -2.08 -6.76
CA SER A 140 -12.15 -2.43 -7.13
C SER A 140 -12.27 -3.28 -8.40
N GLN A 141 -11.18 -3.41 -9.18
CA GLN A 141 -11.18 -4.18 -10.42
C GLN A 141 -11.27 -5.69 -10.15
N GLU A 142 -12.00 -6.40 -11.02
CA GLU A 142 -12.16 -7.86 -11.04
C GLU A 142 -11.91 -8.39 -12.46
N ALA A 143 -11.38 -9.61 -12.56
CA ALA A 143 -11.21 -10.28 -13.85
C ALA A 143 -11.22 -11.79 -13.67
N SER A 144 -11.76 -12.49 -14.67
CA SER A 144 -11.79 -13.96 -14.72
C SER A 144 -11.34 -14.46 -16.09
N PHE A 145 -10.63 -15.59 -16.11
CA PHE A 145 -10.29 -16.31 -17.33
C PHE A 145 -10.91 -17.70 -17.26
N SER A 146 -11.68 -18.08 -18.28
CA SER A 146 -12.35 -19.39 -18.32
C SER A 146 -13.17 -19.70 -17.05
N GLN A 147 -13.87 -18.68 -16.50
CA GLN A 147 -14.63 -18.72 -15.24
C GLN A 147 -13.81 -18.83 -13.95
N GLU A 148 -12.47 -18.93 -14.04
CA GLU A 148 -11.59 -18.87 -12.87
C GLU A 148 -11.17 -17.42 -12.57
N PRO A 149 -11.22 -16.98 -11.30
CA PRO A 149 -10.83 -15.62 -10.95
C PRO A 149 -9.31 -15.45 -11.12
N THR A 150 -8.93 -14.39 -11.82
CA THR A 150 -7.53 -14.00 -12.06
C THR A 150 -7.18 -12.65 -11.43
N ILE A 151 -8.20 -11.84 -11.13
CA ILE A 151 -8.11 -10.64 -10.30
C ILE A 151 -9.37 -10.62 -9.43
N ARG A 152 -9.20 -10.45 -8.12
CA ARG A 152 -10.30 -10.34 -7.15
C ARG A 152 -10.47 -8.90 -6.69
N ALA A 153 -11.69 -8.41 -6.49
CA ALA A 153 -11.88 -7.12 -5.85
C ALA A 153 -11.46 -7.20 -4.38
N ARG A 154 -10.79 -6.14 -3.92
CA ARG A 154 -10.47 -5.95 -2.52
C ARG A 154 -11.46 -4.95 -1.93
N SER A 155 -12.19 -5.39 -0.90
CA SER A 155 -13.16 -4.52 -0.24
C SER A 155 -12.47 -3.34 0.47
N LYS A 156 -13.16 -2.20 0.56
CA LYS A 156 -12.71 -1.07 1.40
C LYS A 156 -12.52 -1.48 2.87
N THR A 157 -13.26 -2.49 3.31
CA THR A 157 -13.13 -3.10 4.63
C THR A 157 -11.76 -3.73 4.83
N ALA A 158 -11.24 -4.48 3.85
CA ALA A 158 -9.92 -5.11 3.95
C ALA A 158 -8.78 -4.08 4.14
N ARG A 159 -8.88 -2.93 3.46
CA ARG A 159 -7.96 -1.81 3.66
C ARG A 159 -8.01 -1.28 5.10
N MET A 160 -9.21 -1.13 5.67
CA MET A 160 -9.36 -0.70 7.08
C MET A 160 -8.85 -1.75 8.06
N GLU A 161 -8.94 -3.04 7.73
CA GLU A 161 -8.36 -4.10 8.56
C GLU A 161 -6.83 -4.06 8.57
N PHE A 162 -6.20 -3.70 7.44
CA PHE A 162 -4.75 -3.46 7.43
C PHE A 162 -4.37 -2.24 8.26
N VAL A 163 -5.08 -1.11 8.09
CA VAL A 163 -4.87 0.10 8.92
C VAL A 163 -5.02 -0.21 10.41
N PHE A 164 -6.08 -0.93 10.80
CA PHE A 164 -6.27 -1.44 12.15
C PHE A 164 -5.04 -2.22 12.62
N SER A 165 -4.57 -3.18 11.82
CA SER A 165 -3.43 -4.01 12.21
C SER A 165 -2.14 -3.21 12.39
N ALA A 166 -1.91 -2.18 11.58
CA ALA A 166 -0.76 -1.30 11.73
C ALA A 166 -0.83 -0.49 13.02
N LEU A 167 -1.99 0.07 13.34
CA LEU A 167 -2.20 0.84 14.56
C LEU A 167 -2.19 -0.02 15.84
N ALA A 168 -2.67 -1.26 15.75
CA ALA A 168 -2.75 -2.20 16.87
C ALA A 168 -1.44 -2.98 17.10
N HIS A 169 -0.55 -2.97 16.11
CA HIS A 169 0.77 -3.60 16.16
C HIS A 169 1.83 -2.61 15.66
N PRO A 170 2.12 -1.55 16.44
CA PRO A 170 2.97 -0.44 15.99
C PRO A 170 4.46 -0.80 15.87
N VAL A 171 4.89 -1.93 16.46
CA VAL A 171 6.25 -2.44 16.37
C VAL A 171 6.18 -3.94 16.03
N PRO A 172 6.75 -4.38 14.89
CA PRO A 172 7.40 -3.57 13.84
C PRO A 172 6.41 -2.67 13.08
N CYS A 173 6.89 -1.57 12.48
CA CYS A 173 6.08 -0.56 11.79
C CYS A 173 5.48 -1.06 10.45
N THR A 174 5.25 -2.37 10.31
CA THR A 174 4.80 -3.05 9.08
C THR A 174 3.32 -3.36 9.07
N GLY A 175 2.65 -3.34 10.24
CA GLY A 175 1.34 -3.96 10.42
C GLY A 175 1.40 -5.49 10.30
N VAL A 176 0.22 -6.12 10.24
CA VAL A 176 0.09 -7.59 10.19
C VAL A 176 -0.62 -7.98 8.90
N PRO A 177 0.07 -8.28 7.79
CA PRO A 177 -0.55 -8.70 6.54
C PRO A 177 -1.15 -10.11 6.61
N THR A 178 -2.10 -10.42 5.73
CA THR A 178 -2.65 -11.77 5.55
C THR A 178 -2.28 -12.34 4.17
N LYS A 179 -2.50 -13.64 3.98
CA LYS A 179 -2.38 -14.29 2.65
C LYS A 179 -3.21 -13.57 1.60
N GLU A 180 -4.40 -13.14 2.00
CA GLU A 180 -5.33 -12.39 1.18
C GLU A 180 -4.75 -11.04 0.71
N ASP A 181 -4.03 -10.31 1.57
CA ASP A 181 -3.38 -9.06 1.18
C ASP A 181 -2.26 -9.29 0.14
N VAL A 182 -1.51 -10.39 0.27
CA VAL A 182 -0.47 -10.75 -0.72
C VAL A 182 -1.10 -11.17 -2.03
N LEU A 183 -2.14 -12.01 -2.00
CA LEU A 183 -2.89 -12.42 -3.19
C LEU A 183 -3.53 -11.23 -3.92
N ASP A 184 -4.07 -10.25 -3.17
CA ASP A 184 -4.60 -9.00 -3.73
C ASP A 184 -3.58 -8.26 -4.59
N VAL A 185 -2.32 -8.29 -4.18
CA VAL A 185 -1.22 -7.65 -4.92
C VAL A 185 -0.75 -8.53 -6.07
N LEU A 186 -0.46 -9.81 -5.81
CA LEU A 186 0.06 -10.74 -6.81
C LEU A 186 -0.88 -10.82 -8.02
N CYS A 187 -2.19 -10.95 -7.82
CA CYS A 187 -3.14 -11.05 -8.93
C CYS A 187 -3.18 -9.81 -9.84
N ARG A 188 -2.72 -8.65 -9.36
CA ARG A 188 -2.76 -7.37 -10.08
C ARG A 188 -1.48 -7.01 -10.79
N ILE A 189 -0.33 -7.38 -10.24
CA ILE A 189 0.97 -7.04 -10.82
C ILE A 189 1.23 -7.81 -12.12
N ARG A 190 2.15 -7.27 -12.92
CA ARG A 190 2.60 -7.90 -14.16
C ARG A 190 3.92 -8.61 -13.94
N TYR A 191 3.93 -9.92 -14.21
CA TYR A 191 5.12 -10.74 -14.07
C TYR A 191 6.13 -10.51 -15.21
N PRO A 192 7.45 -10.57 -14.96
CA PRO A 192 8.46 -10.59 -16.01
C PRO A 192 8.21 -11.76 -16.98
N HIS A 193 8.09 -11.48 -18.28
CA HIS A 193 7.91 -12.52 -19.31
C HIS A 193 8.45 -12.05 -20.67
N PRO A 194 8.85 -12.95 -21.60
CA PRO A 194 9.19 -12.57 -22.97
C PRO A 194 8.11 -11.76 -23.67
N LYS A 195 8.57 -10.78 -24.46
CA LYS A 195 7.80 -9.86 -25.32
C LYS A 195 7.08 -10.55 -26.51
N SER A 196 6.52 -11.75 -26.34
CA SER A 196 5.65 -12.36 -27.35
C SER A 196 4.19 -11.96 -27.08
N PHE A 197 3.63 -11.20 -28.01
CA PHE A 197 2.44 -10.35 -27.88
C PHE A 197 1.06 -11.03 -27.72
N THR A 198 0.96 -12.32 -27.38
CA THR A 198 -0.29 -13.06 -27.69
C THR A 198 -0.98 -13.87 -26.61
N VAL A 199 -0.56 -13.93 -25.33
CA VAL A 199 -1.35 -14.68 -24.34
C VAL A 199 -1.40 -13.97 -22.98
N GLN A 200 -2.61 -13.87 -22.43
CA GLN A 200 -2.96 -13.23 -21.17
C GLN A 200 -1.99 -13.61 -20.04
N GLN A 201 -1.34 -12.58 -19.49
CA GLN A 201 -0.34 -12.67 -18.40
C GLN A 201 -0.96 -12.97 -17.04
N ARG A 202 -2.29 -13.03 -16.98
CA ARG A 202 -3.05 -13.18 -15.75
C ARG A 202 -3.02 -14.63 -15.31
N ARG A 203 -2.62 -14.84 -14.05
CA ARG A 203 -2.62 -16.15 -13.40
C ARG A 203 -3.87 -16.26 -12.54
N THR A 204 -4.41 -17.46 -12.44
CA THR A 204 -5.56 -17.71 -11.59
C THR A 204 -5.12 -17.58 -10.14
N ILE A 205 -6.05 -17.20 -9.25
CA ILE A 205 -5.71 -16.99 -7.84
C ILE A 205 -5.11 -18.26 -7.23
N THR A 206 -5.66 -19.43 -7.60
CA THR A 206 -5.16 -20.75 -7.19
C THR A 206 -3.70 -20.99 -7.59
N GLU A 207 -3.27 -20.53 -8.77
CA GLU A 207 -1.85 -20.65 -9.20
C GLU A 207 -0.92 -19.77 -8.35
N LEU A 208 -1.44 -18.71 -7.72
CA LEU A 208 -0.66 -17.74 -6.94
C LEU A 208 -0.62 -18.04 -5.44
N GLU A 209 -1.49 -18.89 -4.92
CA GLU A 209 -1.51 -19.25 -3.49
C GLU A 209 -0.17 -19.78 -2.97
N PRO A 210 0.54 -20.69 -3.67
CA PRO A 210 1.83 -21.19 -3.19
C PRO A 210 2.89 -20.08 -3.09
N LEU A 211 2.85 -19.11 -4.02
CA LEU A 211 3.74 -17.95 -3.99
C LEU A 211 3.40 -17.02 -2.82
N ALA A 212 2.10 -16.75 -2.60
CA ALA A 212 1.65 -15.91 -1.49
C ALA A 212 2.05 -16.50 -0.13
N GLU A 213 1.92 -17.82 0.03
CA GLU A 213 2.33 -18.53 1.25
C GLU A 213 3.85 -18.48 1.48
N ARG A 214 4.64 -18.65 0.41
CA ARG A 214 6.11 -18.59 0.50
C ARG A 214 6.63 -17.19 0.85
N LEU A 215 5.97 -16.13 0.36
CA LEU A 215 6.38 -14.75 0.59
C LEU A 215 5.95 -14.19 1.95
N LEU A 216 5.02 -14.86 2.65
CA LEU A 216 4.64 -14.49 3.99
C LEU A 216 5.59 -15.10 5.04
N PRO A 217 5.77 -14.42 6.19
CA PRO A 217 6.41 -15.07 7.31
C PRO A 217 5.56 -16.27 7.79
N PRO A 218 6.18 -17.27 8.45
CA PRO A 218 5.46 -18.39 9.03
C PRO A 218 4.30 -17.92 9.93
N SER A 219 3.17 -18.62 9.93
CA SER A 219 1.97 -18.20 10.67
C SER A 219 2.18 -18.05 12.19
N SER A 220 3.24 -18.64 12.74
CA SER A 220 3.64 -18.49 14.15
C SER A 220 4.41 -17.20 14.45
N ALA A 221 4.90 -16.48 13.43
CA ALA A 221 5.75 -15.31 13.60
C ALA A 221 4.96 -14.01 13.79
N LEU A 222 3.68 -13.98 13.43
CA LEU A 222 2.82 -12.80 13.55
C LEU A 222 1.58 -13.11 14.40
N PRO A 223 1.10 -12.14 15.21
CA PRO A 223 -0.15 -12.32 15.95
C PRO A 223 -1.35 -12.38 15.00
N SER A 224 -2.43 -13.04 15.44
CA SER A 224 -3.70 -12.97 14.70
C SER A 224 -4.27 -11.56 14.77
N ARG A 225 -4.79 -11.04 13.65
CA ARG A 225 -5.52 -9.76 13.63
C ARG A 225 -6.69 -9.73 14.60
N ASP A 226 -7.32 -10.86 14.89
CA ASP A 226 -8.46 -10.93 15.81
C ASP A 226 -8.06 -10.77 17.29
N SER A 227 -6.81 -11.09 17.63
CA SER A 227 -6.26 -10.87 18.98
C SER A 227 -5.78 -9.44 19.22
N LEU A 228 -5.64 -8.63 18.17
CA LEU A 228 -5.13 -7.27 18.30
C LEU A 228 -6.18 -6.33 18.93
N ARG A 229 -5.69 -5.30 19.63
CA ARG A 229 -6.48 -4.22 20.22
C ARG A 229 -5.73 -2.90 20.07
N ILE A 230 -6.44 -1.80 19.79
CA ILE A 230 -5.87 -0.44 19.78
C ILE A 230 -6.32 0.26 21.04
N SER A 231 -5.39 0.77 21.85
CA SER A 231 -5.75 1.62 22.98
C SER A 231 -6.35 2.93 22.48
N ILE A 232 -7.42 3.39 23.13
CA ILE A 232 -8.08 4.64 22.72
C ILE A 232 -7.16 5.84 22.93
N SER A 233 -6.27 5.79 23.93
CA SER A 233 -5.24 6.81 24.12
C SER A 233 -4.32 6.95 22.92
N ALA A 234 -3.85 5.84 22.33
CA ALA A 234 -3.04 5.86 21.11
C ALA A 234 -3.82 6.29 19.86
N LEU A 235 -5.11 5.98 19.80
CA LEU A 235 -5.98 6.39 18.69
C LEU A 235 -6.37 7.87 18.74
N ARG A 236 -6.37 8.49 19.93
CA ARG A 236 -6.93 9.82 20.18
C ARG A 236 -6.38 10.93 19.27
N PRO A 237 -5.06 11.02 18.99
CA PRO A 237 -4.55 12.04 18.08
C PRO A 237 -5.14 11.96 16.67
N LEU A 238 -5.28 10.74 16.12
CA LEU A 238 -5.91 10.53 14.83
C LEU A 238 -7.41 10.82 14.88
N ALA A 239 -8.09 10.45 15.97
CA ALA A 239 -9.50 10.76 16.17
C ALA A 239 -9.75 12.28 16.20
N ASN A 240 -8.87 13.06 16.86
CA ASN A 240 -8.98 14.52 16.88
C ASN A 240 -8.89 15.11 15.47
N ILE A 241 -7.98 14.64 14.61
CA ILE A 241 -7.93 15.05 13.20
C ILE A 241 -9.24 14.71 12.49
N CYS A 242 -9.75 13.49 12.64
CA CYS A 242 -11.01 13.10 12.03
C CYS A 242 -12.16 14.00 12.47
N ASN A 243 -12.25 14.33 13.76
CA ASN A 243 -13.28 15.19 14.33
C ASN A 243 -13.18 16.61 13.76
N SER A 244 -11.98 17.18 13.68
CA SER A 244 -11.75 18.54 13.16
C SER A 244 -12.04 18.66 11.65
N MET A 245 -11.97 17.57 10.88
CA MET A 245 -12.23 17.57 9.44
C MET A 245 -13.67 17.23 9.04
N ARG A 246 -14.59 17.08 10.01
CA ARG A 246 -15.99 16.70 9.78
C ARG A 246 -16.96 17.80 10.23
N ASP A 247 -18.09 17.88 9.52
CA ASP A 247 -19.15 18.84 9.82
C ASP A 247 -19.84 18.55 11.17
N ASP A 248 -19.97 17.27 11.53
CA ASP A 248 -20.56 16.82 12.81
C ASP A 248 -19.56 16.89 13.98
N LYS A 249 -18.34 17.40 13.75
CA LYS A 249 -17.25 17.47 14.74
C LYS A 249 -16.94 16.14 15.43
N GLY A 250 -17.24 15.01 14.79
CA GLY A 250 -16.94 13.67 15.32
C GLY A 250 -17.95 13.12 16.32
N VAL A 251 -19.13 13.73 16.50
CA VAL A 251 -20.15 13.27 17.48
C VAL A 251 -20.47 11.78 17.33
N GLU A 252 -20.68 11.28 16.11
CA GLU A 252 -20.97 9.86 15.89
C GLU A 252 -19.76 8.96 16.14
N ALA A 253 -18.55 9.43 15.85
CA ALA A 253 -17.32 8.67 16.11
C ALA A 253 -17.03 8.55 17.61
N GLU A 254 -17.22 9.63 18.38
CA GLU A 254 -17.03 9.63 19.83
C GLU A 254 -18.02 8.72 20.58
N LYS A 255 -19.24 8.54 20.07
CA LYS A 255 -20.18 7.55 20.62
C LYS A 255 -19.63 6.13 20.59
N VAL A 256 -18.86 5.77 19.56
CA VAL A 256 -18.23 4.45 19.45
C VAL A 256 -17.08 4.29 20.44
N LEU A 257 -16.40 5.39 20.79
CA LEU A 257 -15.30 5.41 21.76
C LEU A 257 -15.77 5.54 23.21
N ALA A 258 -17.00 5.99 23.44
CA ALA A 258 -17.51 6.32 24.76
C ALA A 258 -17.46 5.11 25.71
N GLY A 259 -16.81 5.28 26.87
CA GLY A 259 -16.72 4.25 27.90
C GLY A 259 -15.78 3.08 27.57
N LYS A 260 -15.01 3.15 26.48
CA LYS A 260 -14.06 2.11 26.09
C LYS A 260 -12.62 2.50 26.43
N GLU A 261 -11.79 1.50 26.73
CA GLU A 261 -10.33 1.68 26.89
C GLU A 261 -9.55 1.30 25.64
N SER A 262 -10.09 0.35 24.86
CA SER A 262 -9.49 -0.14 23.62
C SER A 262 -10.56 -0.54 22.61
N LEU A 263 -10.18 -0.63 21.33
CA LEU A 263 -11.03 -1.13 20.25
C LEU A 263 -10.46 -2.42 19.68
N ASP A 264 -11.33 -3.40 19.44
CA ASP A 264 -11.02 -4.55 18.59
C ASP A 264 -11.19 -4.24 17.09
N ARG A 265 -10.98 -5.26 16.25
CA ARG A 265 -11.07 -5.14 14.78
C ARG A 265 -12.46 -4.69 14.31
N ILE A 266 -13.53 -5.17 14.94
CA ILE A 266 -14.91 -4.87 14.53
C ILE A 266 -15.25 -3.46 14.99
N GLU A 267 -14.98 -3.14 16.26
CA GLU A 267 -15.24 -1.82 16.84
C GLU A 267 -14.44 -0.72 16.14
N PHE A 268 -13.19 -1.00 15.75
CA PHE A 268 -12.39 -0.07 14.95
C PHE A 268 -13.02 0.18 13.58
N LYS A 269 -13.58 -0.83 12.91
CA LYS A 269 -14.25 -0.64 11.62
C LYS A 269 -15.49 0.23 11.75
N GLU A 270 -16.26 0.06 12.82
CA GLU A 270 -17.42 0.90 13.13
C GLU A 270 -16.98 2.35 13.38
N TRP A 271 -15.96 2.54 14.21
CA TRP A 271 -15.38 3.86 14.46
C TRP A 271 -14.83 4.50 13.17
N ALA A 272 -14.04 3.77 12.38
CA ALA A 272 -13.44 4.27 11.14
C ALA A 272 -14.49 4.70 10.11
N LYS A 273 -15.63 3.99 10.06
CA LYS A 273 -16.78 4.38 9.25
C LYS A 273 -17.43 5.66 9.79
N ALA A 274 -17.72 5.72 11.09
CA ALA A 274 -18.31 6.89 11.73
C ALA A 274 -17.42 8.14 11.61
N ALA A 275 -16.10 7.98 11.74
CA ALA A 275 -15.09 9.02 11.56
C ALA A 275 -14.81 9.35 10.08
N SER A 276 -15.32 8.56 9.14
CA SER A 276 -14.97 8.64 7.71
C SER A 276 -13.46 8.63 7.47
N LEU A 277 -12.74 7.77 8.19
CA LEU A 277 -11.29 7.68 8.20
C LEU A 277 -10.66 7.60 6.79
N PRO A 278 -11.15 6.78 5.83
CA PRO A 278 -10.59 6.77 4.47
C PRO A 278 -10.64 8.13 3.78
N GLY A 279 -11.71 8.90 3.99
CA GLY A 279 -11.85 10.24 3.42
C GLY A 279 -11.00 11.29 4.12
N VAL A 280 -10.76 11.12 5.43
CA VAL A 280 -9.84 11.95 6.20
C VAL A 280 -8.39 11.70 5.76
N LEU A 281 -7.95 10.44 5.70
CA LEU A 281 -6.60 10.08 5.25
C LEU A 281 -6.32 10.54 3.81
N ASP A 282 -7.31 10.42 2.93
CA ASP A 282 -7.24 10.92 1.55
C ASP A 282 -7.07 12.44 1.47
N ARG A 283 -7.84 13.23 2.24
CA ARG A 283 -7.68 14.69 2.30
C ARG A 283 -6.36 15.10 2.95
N LEU A 284 -5.98 14.38 4.01
CA LEU A 284 -4.78 14.68 4.79
C LEU A 284 -3.51 14.43 3.97
N ILE A 285 -3.32 13.20 3.48
CA ILE A 285 -2.09 12.76 2.81
C ILE A 285 -2.15 13.06 1.31
N GLY A 286 -3.33 13.09 0.70
CA GLY A 286 -3.49 13.33 -0.73
C GLY A 286 -3.00 14.71 -1.19
N VAL A 287 -2.89 15.68 -0.28
CA VAL A 287 -2.33 17.01 -0.57
C VAL A 287 -0.90 16.95 -1.12
N LEU A 288 -0.12 15.91 -0.75
CA LEU A 288 1.24 15.70 -1.24
C LEU A 288 1.28 15.44 -2.76
N SER A 289 0.14 15.08 -3.36
CA SER A 289 -0.01 14.73 -4.78
C SER A 289 -0.97 15.66 -5.52
N THR A 290 -1.27 16.83 -4.94
CA THR A 290 -2.12 17.85 -5.58
C THR A 290 -1.23 18.78 -6.41
N PRO A 291 -1.48 18.93 -7.73
CA PRO A 291 -0.76 19.88 -8.56
C PRO A 291 -0.83 21.30 -7.98
N SER A 292 0.29 22.02 -8.03
CA SER A 292 0.39 23.44 -7.60
C SER A 292 -0.13 24.40 -8.65
#